data_AF-A0A3S3LBV1-F1
#
_entry.id   AF-A0A3S3LBV1-F1
#
_cell.length_a   1.000
_cell.length_b   1.000
_cell.length_c   1.000
_cell.angle_alpha   90.00
_cell.angle_beta   90.00
_cell.angle_gamma   90.00
#
_symmetry.space_group_name_H-M   'P 1'
#
loop_
_entity.id
_entity.type
_entity.pdbx_description
1 polymer ?
#
loop_
_entity_poly.entity_id
_entity_poly.type
_entity_poly.pdbx_seq_one_letter_code
_entity_poly.pdbx_strand_id
1 'polypeptide(L)'
;LMSPMATTGQEAVGSMGTDTPISAMSDRSKLLYTYFKQNFAQVTNPPIDPIREELVMSLVSFIGPRPNIFDLVGNSRRKRLEVRQPILTNGDL
;
A
#
# COMPACT_ATOMS: atom_id res chain seq x y z
N LEU A 1 15.96 -6.49 7.19
CA LEU A 1 15.05 -6.16 6.06
C LEU A 1 15.24 -4.72 5.55
N MET A 2 15.58 -3.74 6.39
CA MET A 2 15.74 -2.34 5.92
C MET A 2 16.97 -2.08 5.03
N SER A 3 18.08 -2.78 5.26
CA SER A 3 19.32 -2.57 4.51
C SER A 3 19.16 -2.63 2.98
N PRO A 4 18.59 -3.70 2.36
CA PRO A 4 18.41 -3.74 0.91
C PRO A 4 17.51 -2.62 0.39
N MET A 5 16.42 -2.30 1.10
CA MET A 5 15.54 -1.18 0.71
C MET A 5 16.30 0.15 0.67
N ALA A 6 17.21 0.39 1.62
CA ALA A 6 18.01 1.61 1.67
C ALA A 6 19.13 1.64 0.62
N THR A 7 19.74 0.50 0.29
CA THR A 7 20.92 0.45 -0.59
C THR A 7 20.58 0.25 -2.06
N THR A 8 19.58 -0.57 -2.38
CA THR A 8 19.21 -0.93 -3.76
C THR A 8 17.83 -0.44 -4.16
N GLY A 9 17.03 0.10 -3.22
CA GLY A 9 15.66 0.52 -3.48
C GLY A 9 14.69 -0.65 -3.71
N GLN A 10 15.08 -1.86 -3.35
CA GLN A 10 14.28 -3.08 -3.53
C GLN A 10 13.98 -3.76 -2.20
N GLU A 11 12.85 -4.43 -2.12
CA GLU A 11 12.53 -5.26 -0.96
C GLU A 11 13.49 -6.43 -0.82
N ALA A 12 13.61 -6.96 0.40
CA ALA A 12 14.48 -8.10 0.66
C ALA A 12 13.88 -9.38 0.07
N VAL A 13 14.63 -10.06 -0.79
CA VAL A 13 14.27 -11.38 -1.32
C VAL A 13 14.83 -12.48 -0.41
N GLY A 14 14.02 -13.51 -0.14
CA GLY A 14 14.40 -14.69 0.62
C GLY A 14 13.93 -15.99 -0.05
N SER A 15 14.24 -17.12 0.57
CA SER A 15 13.83 -18.45 0.10
C SER A 15 13.22 -19.26 1.24
N MET A 16 12.60 -20.40 0.89
CA MET A 16 11.83 -21.29 1.78
C MET A 16 10.50 -20.69 2.28
N GLY A 17 9.63 -21.56 2.81
CA GLY A 17 8.35 -21.16 3.39
C GLY A 17 8.50 -20.62 4.82
N THR A 18 7.44 -19.99 5.33
CA THR A 18 7.39 -19.51 6.72
C THR A 18 7.01 -20.63 7.67
N ASP A 19 7.98 -21.19 8.40
CA ASP A 19 7.77 -22.25 9.40
C ASP A 19 7.54 -21.71 10.84
N THR A 20 7.25 -20.42 10.96
CA THR A 20 6.93 -19.83 12.27
C THR A 20 5.44 -20.00 12.58
N PRO A 21 5.04 -20.18 13.87
CA PRO A 21 3.64 -20.22 14.25
C PRO A 21 2.87 -19.01 13.72
N ILE A 22 1.59 -19.21 13.38
CA ILE A 22 0.68 -18.10 13.06
C ILE A 22 0.62 -17.14 14.26
N SER A 23 0.42 -15.85 13.99
CA SER A 23 0.57 -14.80 15.00
C SER A 23 -0.28 -15.05 16.27
N ALA A 24 -1.47 -15.62 16.12
CA ALA A 24 -2.37 -15.93 17.24
C ALA A 24 -1.91 -17.11 18.11
N MET A 25 -1.04 -17.98 17.61
CA MET A 25 -0.54 -19.18 18.31
C MET A 25 0.92 -19.04 18.73
N SER A 26 1.50 -17.84 18.62
CA SER A 26 2.90 -17.62 18.97
C SER A 26 3.04 -17.32 20.45
N ASP A 27 3.97 -18.00 21.12
CA ASP A 27 4.38 -17.66 22.50
C ASP A 27 5.21 -16.37 22.59
N ARG A 28 5.51 -15.74 21.46
CA ARG A 28 6.26 -14.49 21.37
C ARG A 28 5.34 -13.36 20.94
N SER A 29 5.58 -12.15 21.45
CA SER A 29 4.89 -10.95 20.99
C SER A 29 5.06 -10.77 19.47
N LYS A 30 3.94 -10.49 18.79
CA LYS A 30 3.88 -10.25 17.35
C LYS A 30 3.29 -8.87 17.08
N LEU A 31 3.76 -8.23 16.02
CA LEU A 31 3.28 -6.91 15.61
C LEU A 31 1.89 -7.03 14.99
N LEU A 32 1.04 -6.01 15.17
CA LEU A 32 -0.36 -6.05 14.76
C LEU A 32 -0.54 -6.42 13.27
N TYR A 33 0.32 -5.92 12.39
CA TYR A 33 0.21 -6.19 10.95
C TYR A 33 0.41 -7.66 10.59
N THR A 34 1.03 -8.49 11.43
CA THR A 34 1.24 -9.91 11.12
C THR A 34 -0.03 -10.76 11.27
N TYR A 35 -1.07 -10.20 11.88
CA TYR A 35 -2.40 -10.81 12.00
C TYR A 35 -3.23 -10.63 10.73
N PHE A 36 -2.96 -9.59 9.95
CA PHE A 36 -3.64 -9.35 8.67
C PHE A 36 -2.93 -10.10 7.56
N LYS A 37 -3.70 -10.78 6.70
CA LYS A 37 -3.19 -11.47 5.51
C LYS A 37 -3.63 -10.71 4.26
N GLN A 38 -2.72 -10.59 3.31
CA GLN A 38 -3.02 -9.95 2.03
C GLN A 38 -3.94 -10.87 1.23
N ASN A 39 -5.06 -10.32 0.77
CA ASN A 39 -5.93 -11.02 -0.16
C ASN A 39 -5.31 -10.98 -1.56
N PHE A 40 -5.53 -12.02 -2.34
CA PHE A 40 -5.16 -12.08 -3.74
C PHE A 40 -6.32 -12.59 -4.58
N ALA A 41 -6.31 -12.23 -5.86
CA ALA A 41 -7.32 -12.67 -6.81
C ALA A 41 -6.93 -14.02 -7.43
N GLN A 42 -7.90 -14.91 -7.58
CA GLN A 42 -7.72 -16.20 -8.24
C GLN A 42 -8.99 -16.60 -8.98
N VAL A 43 -8.86 -17.12 -10.20
CA VAL A 43 -9.94 -17.60 -11.09
C VAL A 43 -10.91 -16.50 -11.56
N THR A 44 -11.59 -15.81 -10.64
CA THR A 44 -12.67 -14.86 -10.94
C THR A 44 -12.19 -13.60 -11.65
N ASN A 45 -10.97 -13.16 -11.33
CA ASN A 45 -10.34 -12.00 -11.93
C ASN A 45 -8.81 -12.17 -11.87
N PRO A 46 -8.07 -11.81 -12.94
CA PRO A 46 -6.62 -11.96 -12.98
C PRO A 46 -5.92 -10.86 -12.15
N PRO A 47 -4.75 -11.14 -11.54
CA PRO A 47 -3.87 -10.10 -11.01
C PRO A 47 -3.19 -9.32 -12.15
N ILE A 48 -2.80 -8.06 -11.88
CA ILE A 48 -2.07 -7.18 -12.81
C ILE A 48 -0.56 -7.30 -12.56
N ASP A 49 0.27 -7.27 -13.61
CA ASP A 49 1.73 -7.23 -13.47
C ASP A 49 2.20 -5.83 -13.03
N PRO A 50 2.71 -5.65 -11.79
CA PRO A 50 3.06 -4.32 -11.28
C PRO A 50 4.30 -3.70 -11.93
N ILE A 51 5.08 -4.47 -12.71
CA ILE A 51 6.29 -3.99 -13.38
C ILE A 51 6.01 -3.74 -14.87
N ARG A 52 5.41 -4.71 -15.55
CA ARG A 52 5.15 -4.61 -17.00
C ARG A 52 3.95 -3.72 -17.33
N GLU A 53 2.99 -3.65 -16.41
CA GLU A 53 1.75 -2.89 -16.58
C GLU A 53 1.68 -1.69 -15.62
N GLU A 54 2.82 -1.16 -15.16
CA GLU A 54 2.87 -0.01 -14.23
C GLU A 54 2.08 1.20 -14.74
N LEU A 55 2.06 1.42 -16.07
CA LEU A 55 1.38 2.56 -16.72
C LEU A 55 -0.14 2.62 -16.46
N VAL A 56 -0.78 1.50 -16.12
CA VAL A 56 -2.22 1.47 -15.80
C VAL A 56 -2.51 1.54 -14.29
N MET A 57 -1.47 1.62 -13.47
CA MET A 57 -1.55 1.73 -12.02
C MET A 57 -1.19 3.16 -11.56
N SER A 58 -1.71 3.57 -10.39
CA SER A 58 -1.37 4.87 -9.79
C SER A 58 -1.48 4.82 -8.27
N LEU A 59 -0.52 5.47 -7.61
CA LEU A 59 -0.50 5.69 -6.16
C LEU A 59 -0.93 7.12 -5.76
N VAL A 60 -1.36 7.92 -6.74
CA VAL A 60 -1.79 9.31 -6.49
C VAL A 60 -2.89 9.31 -5.44
N SER A 61 -2.67 10.11 -4.40
CA SER A 61 -3.54 10.18 -3.24
C SER A 61 -4.00 11.62 -3.02
N PHE A 62 -5.23 11.78 -2.53
CA PHE A 62 -5.82 13.09 -2.25
C PHE A 62 -6.08 13.25 -0.75
N ILE A 63 -5.55 14.33 -0.17
CA ILE A 63 -5.72 14.69 1.24
C ILE A 63 -6.74 15.82 1.33
N GLY A 64 -7.79 15.61 2.12
CA GLY A 64 -8.88 16.54 2.34
C GLY A 64 -10.26 15.89 2.29
N PRO A 65 -11.34 16.65 2.57
CA PRO A 65 -12.70 16.12 2.57
C PRO A 65 -13.08 15.60 1.17
N ARG A 66 -13.68 14.41 1.11
CA ARG A 66 -14.20 13.87 -0.15
C ARG A 66 -15.39 14.73 -0.61
N PRO A 67 -15.39 15.19 -1.88
CA PRO A 67 -16.52 15.97 -2.39
C PRO A 67 -17.75 15.07 -2.53
N ASN A 68 -18.93 15.69 -2.41
CA ASN A 68 -20.17 15.04 -2.80
C ASN A 68 -20.21 14.91 -4.32
N ILE A 69 -20.29 13.67 -4.83
CA ILE A 69 -20.28 13.37 -6.27
C ILE A 69 -21.51 13.89 -7.03
N PHE A 70 -22.61 14.19 -6.33
CA PHE A 70 -23.83 14.76 -6.91
C PHE A 70 -23.89 16.29 -6.84
N ASP A 71 -22.99 16.92 -6.08
CA ASP A 71 -22.95 18.38 -5.92
C ASP A 71 -21.86 18.98 -6.80
N LEU A 72 -22.24 19.28 -8.05
CA LEU A 72 -21.34 19.84 -9.05
C LEU A 72 -20.94 21.30 -8.77
N VAL A 73 -21.65 22.01 -7.88
CA VAL A 73 -21.53 23.47 -7.73
C VAL A 73 -20.90 23.88 -6.39
N GLY A 74 -21.23 23.20 -5.29
CA GLY A 74 -20.86 23.58 -3.92
C GLY A 74 -19.54 22.98 -3.43
N ASN A 75 -19.40 21.66 -3.46
CA ASN A 75 -18.21 20.95 -2.98
C ASN A 75 -17.04 20.91 -4.00
N SER A 76 -17.32 21.07 -5.30
CA SER A 76 -16.30 21.13 -6.37
C SER A 76 -15.29 22.27 -6.20
N ARG A 77 -15.60 23.28 -5.37
CA ARG A 77 -14.75 24.44 -5.12
C ARG A 77 -13.72 24.23 -4.00
N ARG A 78 -13.85 23.16 -3.20
CA ARG A 78 -12.91 22.87 -2.12
C ARG A 78 -11.67 22.17 -2.70
N LYS A 79 -10.56 22.90 -2.74
CA LYS A 79 -9.26 22.34 -3.17
C LYS A 79 -8.84 21.22 -2.22
N ARG A 80 -8.26 20.16 -2.78
CA ARG A 80 -7.61 19.06 -2.06
C ARG A 80 -6.13 19.07 -2.37
N LEU A 81 -5.32 18.57 -1.45
CA LEU A 81 -3.90 18.37 -1.69
C LEU A 81 -3.74 17.06 -2.44
N GLU A 82 -3.09 17.12 -3.60
CA GLU A 82 -2.72 15.93 -4.36
C GLU A 82 -1.27 15.58 -4.02
N VAL A 83 -1.03 14.33 -3.65
CA VAL A 83 0.30 13.78 -3.43
C VAL A 83 0.53 12.62 -4.39
N ARG A 84 1.76 12.50 -4.90
CA ARG A 84 2.10 11.49 -5.92
C ARG A 84 2.04 10.06 -5.38
N GLN A 85 2.22 9.89 -4.08
CA GLN A 85 2.22 8.60 -3.38
C GLN A 85 1.81 8.79 -1.91
N PRO A 86 1.37 7.73 -1.21
CA PRO A 86 0.96 7.82 0.20
C PRO A 86 2.13 7.90 1.20
N ILE A 87 3.37 7.71 0.75
CA ILE A 87 4.58 7.75 1.61
C ILE A 87 5.20 9.13 1.49
N LEU A 88 5.33 9.81 2.64
CA LEU A 88 5.93 11.14 2.76
C LEU A 88 7.28 11.04 3.47
N THR A 89 8.25 11.81 3.00
CA THR A 89 9.52 12.00 3.68
C THR A 89 9.44 13.18 4.66
N ASN A 90 10.42 13.33 5.55
CA ASN A 90 10.47 14.47 6.47
C ASN A 90 10.56 15.83 5.75
N GLY A 91 11.01 15.88 4.49
CA GLY A 91 11.02 17.12 3.70
C GLY A 91 9.68 17.47 3.08
N ASP A 92 8.75 16.51 3.01
CA ASP A 92 7.40 16.71 2.49
C ASP A 92 6.39 17.17 3.57
N LEU A 93 6.78 17.05 4.85
CA LEU A 93 5.99 17.42 6.04
C LEU A 93 6.28 18.86 6.49
#